data_AF-A0A8G1M487-F1
#
_entry.id   AF-A0A8G1M487-F1
#
_cell.length_a   1.000
_cell.length_b   1.000
_cell.length_c   1.000
_cell.angle_alpha   90.00
_cell.angle_beta   90.00
_cell.angle_gamma   90.00
#
_symmetry.space_group_name_H-M   'P 1'
#
loop_
_entity.id
_entity.type
_entity.pdbx_description
1 polymer ?
#
loop_
_entity_poly.entity_id
_entity_poly.type
_entity_poly.pdbx_seq_one_letter_code
_entity_poly.pdbx_strand_id
1 'polypeptide(L)'
;MTESIPPQFPAGELSVTIGPGFPSIHEEYRSLRDQRDMVCGAYTLTYLLRAYGITHYDNNQLTVDDVAALAGTGLEERNQRRQNAIRDQIEDGKIPASRAKQWYPSEYLERRLQTVETGGTSVKGVVKACERASDGLVSAIPVPSIIDGEVQLTRDRFETIVRAFLADKIPGQLMANYNMSHTFAPASLLGHKYNFTSLFTQWDNIDYFRTMDWDIGHFTSIAGIISREGYEQQYLVIRDSYKTFGWNGYHLQPLSLICDGVVREEDHRDGGLIIVVPNSATDTVMEFLEEINMKTGLWDNGSPYAPLQDNE
;
A
#
# COMPACT_ATOMS: atom_id res chain seq x y z
N MET A 1 51.93 -22.96 25.35
CA MET A 1 50.46 -23.00 25.31
C MET A 1 50.01 -21.61 24.93
N THR A 2 49.62 -21.41 23.68
CA THR A 2 49.01 -20.15 23.24
C THR A 2 47.60 -20.11 23.80
N GLU A 3 47.35 -19.18 24.72
CA GLU A 3 46.00 -18.91 25.22
C GLU A 3 45.11 -18.55 24.03
N SER A 4 44.14 -19.41 23.71
CA SER A 4 43.13 -19.09 22.72
C SER A 4 42.23 -18.02 23.31
N ILE A 5 42.33 -16.80 22.82
CA ILE A 5 41.36 -15.75 23.12
C ILE A 5 39.99 -16.29 22.69
N PRO A 6 39.00 -16.39 23.60
CA PRO A 6 37.68 -16.85 23.23
C PRO A 6 37.10 -15.93 22.14
N PRO A 7 36.34 -16.47 21.17
CA PRO A 7 35.76 -15.66 20.12
C PRO A 7 34.94 -14.53 20.74
N GLN A 8 35.24 -13.30 20.32
CA GLN A 8 34.40 -12.15 20.64
C GLN A 8 33.17 -12.21 19.72
N PHE A 9 31.98 -12.16 20.33
CA PHE A 9 30.70 -12.07 19.63
C PHE A 9 30.13 -10.67 19.88
N PRO A 10 30.66 -9.61 19.23
CA PRO A 10 30.11 -8.28 19.41
C PRO A 10 28.64 -8.29 18.99
N ALA A 11 27.80 -7.61 19.77
CA ALA A 11 26.41 -7.43 19.40
C ALA A 11 26.34 -6.65 18.08
N GLY A 12 25.54 -7.12 17.12
CA GLY A 12 25.21 -6.30 15.95
C GLY A 12 24.19 -5.25 16.36
N GLU A 13 24.37 -4.02 15.90
CA GLU A 13 23.39 -2.96 16.13
C GLU A 13 22.26 -3.04 15.08
N LEU A 14 21.02 -3.05 15.57
CA LEU A 14 19.81 -2.99 14.75
C LEU A 14 19.14 -1.64 14.99
N SER A 15 18.94 -0.87 13.93
CA SER A 15 18.19 0.39 13.99
C SER A 15 16.81 0.21 13.36
N VAL A 16 15.80 0.71 14.04
CA VAL A 16 14.41 0.71 13.58
C VAL A 16 13.93 2.16 13.62
N THR A 17 13.56 2.69 12.46
CA THR A 17 12.86 3.98 12.35
C THR A 17 11.42 3.72 11.97
N ILE A 18 10.50 4.15 12.83
CA ILE A 18 9.06 4.07 12.59
C ILE A 18 8.56 5.46 12.20
N GLY A 19 7.73 5.54 11.17
CA GLY A 19 7.23 6.80 10.66
C GLY A 19 6.32 7.54 11.64
N PRO A 20 6.17 8.86 11.49
CA PRO A 20 5.29 9.67 12.32
C PRO A 20 3.84 9.19 12.25
N GLY A 21 3.08 9.43 13.32
CA GLY A 21 1.66 9.05 13.40
C GLY A 21 1.39 7.54 13.50
N PHE A 22 2.42 6.71 13.67
CA PHE A 22 2.28 5.26 13.66
C PHE A 22 1.19 4.71 14.60
N PRO A 23 1.05 5.12 15.88
CA PRO A 23 0.01 4.58 16.75
C PRO A 23 -1.41 4.78 16.18
N SER A 24 -1.73 6.00 15.74
CA SER A 24 -3.04 6.34 15.18
C SER A 24 -3.32 5.60 13.86
N ILE A 25 -2.31 5.52 12.98
CA ILE A 25 -2.44 4.78 11.72
C ILE A 25 -2.58 3.28 11.97
N HIS A 26 -1.83 2.75 12.94
CA HIS A 26 -1.91 1.35 13.34
C HIS A 26 -3.30 1.02 13.85
N GLU A 27 -3.88 1.84 14.73
CA GLU A 27 -5.23 1.63 15.26
C GLU A 27 -6.27 1.54 14.13
N GLU A 28 -6.26 2.50 13.21
CA GLU A 28 -7.16 2.50 12.06
C GLU A 28 -6.92 1.30 11.13
N TYR A 29 -5.66 1.00 10.83
CA TYR A 29 -5.27 -0.14 10.02
C TYR A 29 -5.67 -1.47 10.65
N ARG A 30 -5.63 -1.60 11.98
CA ARG A 30 -6.02 -2.82 12.71
C ARG A 30 -7.54 -2.97 12.85
N SER A 31 -8.29 -1.87 12.78
CA SER A 31 -9.75 -1.90 12.77
C SER A 31 -10.32 -2.56 11.49
N LEU A 32 -9.55 -2.54 10.41
CA LEU A 32 -9.93 -3.11 9.12
C LEU A 32 -9.59 -4.61 9.03
N ARG A 33 -10.46 -5.36 8.34
CA ARG A 33 -10.21 -6.77 7.97
C ARG A 33 -9.26 -6.87 6.78
N ASP A 34 -9.00 -8.08 6.29
CA ASP A 34 -8.39 -8.29 4.97
C ASP A 34 -9.16 -7.50 3.91
N GLN A 35 -8.43 -7.00 2.92
CA GLN A 35 -9.07 -6.39 1.77
C GLN A 35 -9.93 -7.39 0.99
N ARG A 36 -10.88 -6.82 0.27
CA ARG A 36 -11.59 -7.52 -0.82
C ARG A 36 -10.75 -7.42 -2.10
N ASP A 37 -11.06 -8.24 -3.09
CA ASP A 37 -10.36 -8.18 -4.38
C ASP A 37 -10.50 -6.76 -4.99
N MET A 38 -9.45 -6.30 -5.68
CA MET A 38 -9.40 -5.05 -6.46
C MET A 38 -9.42 -3.71 -5.67
N VAL A 39 -9.55 -3.73 -4.34
CA VAL A 39 -9.69 -2.50 -3.54
C VAL A 39 -8.42 -2.03 -2.80
N CYS A 40 -7.21 -2.51 -3.14
CA CYS A 40 -5.98 -2.19 -2.39
C CYS A 40 -5.66 -0.70 -2.27
N GLY A 41 -5.86 0.08 -3.33
CA GLY A 41 -5.70 1.53 -3.30
C GLY A 41 -6.68 2.20 -2.34
N ALA A 42 -7.96 1.85 -2.45
CA ALA A 42 -9.01 2.37 -1.58
C ALA A 42 -8.83 1.94 -0.12
N TYR A 43 -8.42 0.70 0.11
CA TYR A 43 -8.11 0.15 1.42
C TYR A 43 -7.02 0.96 2.11
N THR A 44 -5.89 1.14 1.42
CA THR A 44 -4.74 1.87 1.94
C THR A 44 -5.10 3.32 2.25
N LEU A 45 -5.81 3.98 1.33
CA LEU A 45 -6.27 5.35 1.55
C LEU A 45 -7.25 5.46 2.72
N THR A 46 -8.14 4.48 2.93
CA THR A 46 -9.15 4.52 3.99
C THR A 46 -8.53 4.69 5.38
N TYR A 47 -7.57 3.82 5.75
CA TYR A 47 -6.99 3.92 7.09
C TYR A 47 -6.10 5.17 7.25
N LEU A 48 -5.51 5.67 6.16
CA LEU A 48 -4.75 6.92 6.19
C LEU A 48 -5.67 8.12 6.40
N LEU A 49 -6.77 8.22 5.65
CA LEU A 49 -7.79 9.28 5.81
C LEU A 49 -8.35 9.30 7.24
N ARG A 50 -8.71 8.13 7.78
CA ARG A 50 -9.19 8.03 9.16
C ARG A 50 -8.14 8.46 10.18
N ALA A 51 -6.88 8.11 9.98
CA ALA A 51 -5.78 8.56 10.84
C ALA A 51 -5.53 10.07 10.77
N TYR A 52 -5.88 10.71 9.64
CA TYR A 52 -5.94 12.17 9.51
C TYR A 52 -7.23 12.80 10.09
N GLY A 53 -8.09 12.00 10.75
CA GLY A 53 -9.33 12.46 11.37
C GLY A 53 -10.56 12.41 10.45
N ILE A 54 -10.39 12.04 9.18
CA ILE A 54 -11.48 11.89 8.20
C ILE A 54 -12.17 10.54 8.43
N THR A 55 -12.99 10.51 9.47
CA THR A 55 -13.62 9.28 9.98
C THR A 55 -15.04 9.05 9.47
N HIS A 56 -15.64 10.05 8.81
CA HIS A 56 -17.03 10.01 8.35
C HIS A 56 -17.16 10.47 6.90
N TYR A 57 -18.11 9.86 6.19
CA TYR A 57 -18.57 10.26 4.87
C TYR A 57 -20.08 9.98 4.76
N ASP A 58 -20.85 10.95 4.27
CA ASP A 58 -22.31 10.85 4.18
C ASP A 58 -22.97 10.43 5.53
N ASN A 59 -22.59 11.12 6.61
CA ASN A 59 -23.02 10.88 8.01
C ASN A 59 -22.73 9.50 8.59
N ASN A 60 -22.04 8.62 7.87
CA ASN A 60 -21.65 7.29 8.32
C ASN A 60 -20.14 7.21 8.50
N GLN A 61 -19.64 6.22 9.23
CA GLN A 61 -18.20 5.98 9.33
C GLN A 61 -17.64 5.72 7.92
N LEU A 62 -16.58 6.44 7.52
CA LEU A 62 -15.92 6.28 6.22
C LEU A 62 -15.42 4.84 6.06
N THR A 63 -15.95 4.05 5.13
CA THR A 63 -15.53 2.67 4.91
C THR A 63 -14.66 2.51 3.66
N VAL A 64 -14.02 1.34 3.52
CA VAL A 64 -13.31 0.95 2.29
C VAL A 64 -14.25 0.96 1.08
N ASP A 65 -15.55 0.70 1.27
CA ASP A 65 -16.53 0.65 0.17
C ASP A 65 -16.86 2.05 -0.32
N ASP A 66 -16.94 3.02 0.60
CA ASP A 66 -17.12 4.42 0.27
C ASP A 66 -15.91 4.94 -0.53
N VAL A 67 -14.69 4.67 -0.04
CA VAL A 67 -13.47 5.08 -0.73
C VAL A 67 -13.32 4.39 -2.09
N ALA A 68 -13.67 3.11 -2.21
CA ALA A 68 -13.63 2.38 -3.48
C ALA A 68 -14.63 2.94 -4.50
N ALA A 69 -15.85 3.28 -4.05
CA ALA A 69 -16.85 3.92 -4.90
C ALA A 69 -16.40 5.33 -5.35
N LEU A 70 -15.88 6.13 -4.43
CA LEU A 70 -15.33 7.46 -4.73
C LEU A 70 -14.13 7.39 -5.67
N ALA A 71 -13.31 6.36 -5.54
CA ALA A 71 -12.16 6.10 -6.40
C ALA A 71 -12.56 5.60 -7.80
N GLY A 72 -13.84 5.27 -8.01
CA GLY A 72 -14.25 4.61 -9.24
C GLY A 72 -13.51 3.29 -9.45
N THR A 73 -13.27 2.54 -8.38
CA THR A 73 -12.67 1.21 -8.45
C THR A 73 -13.56 0.32 -9.34
N GLY A 74 -12.95 -0.36 -10.31
CA GLY A 74 -13.65 -1.28 -11.20
C GLY A 74 -13.59 -2.72 -10.69
N LEU A 75 -14.68 -3.47 -10.91
CA LEU A 75 -14.73 -4.91 -10.66
C LEU A 75 -14.72 -5.68 -11.97
N GLU A 76 -13.94 -6.76 -12.03
CA GLU A 76 -14.03 -7.74 -13.10
C GLU A 76 -15.38 -8.47 -13.06
N GLU A 77 -15.81 -8.96 -14.21
CA GLU A 77 -17.10 -9.64 -14.36
C GLU A 77 -17.29 -10.80 -13.36
N ARG A 78 -16.25 -11.57 -13.08
CA ARG A 78 -16.29 -12.66 -12.10
C ARG A 78 -16.67 -12.16 -10.70
N ASN A 79 -16.06 -11.06 -10.26
CA ASN A 79 -16.30 -10.48 -8.94
C ASN A 79 -17.68 -9.80 -8.89
N GLN A 80 -18.10 -9.16 -10.00
CA GLN A 80 -19.44 -8.63 -10.11
C GLN A 80 -20.51 -9.73 -9.99
N ARG A 81 -20.35 -10.88 -10.68
CA ARG A 81 -21.29 -12.00 -10.61
C ARG A 81 -21.44 -12.53 -9.18
N ARG A 82 -20.33 -12.64 -8.43
CA ARG A 82 -20.35 -13.04 -7.01
C ARG A 82 -21.13 -12.02 -6.15
N GLN A 83 -20.88 -10.73 -6.35
CA GLN A 83 -21.63 -9.70 -5.63
C GLN A 83 -23.12 -9.70 -5.95
N ASN A 84 -23.49 -9.85 -7.22
CA ASN A 84 -24.88 -9.93 -7.63
C ASN A 84 -25.57 -11.14 -6.98
N ALA A 85 -24.93 -12.31 -6.97
CA ALA A 85 -25.48 -13.49 -6.31
C ALA A 85 -25.73 -13.31 -4.80
N ILE A 86 -24.92 -12.49 -4.11
CA ILE A 86 -25.16 -12.14 -2.70
C ILE A 86 -26.31 -11.14 -2.60
N ARG A 87 -26.39 -10.14 -3.48
CA ARG A 87 -27.48 -9.17 -3.51
C ARG A 87 -28.83 -9.83 -3.82
N ASP A 88 -28.88 -10.77 -4.76
CA ASP A 88 -30.08 -11.54 -5.07
C ASP A 88 -30.56 -12.33 -3.83
N GLN A 89 -29.64 -12.91 -3.04
CA GLN A 89 -29.98 -13.57 -1.78
C GLN A 89 -30.54 -12.60 -0.72
N ILE A 90 -30.10 -11.34 -0.71
CA ILE A 90 -30.65 -10.29 0.15
C ILE A 90 -32.08 -9.93 -0.30
N GLU A 91 -32.25 -9.69 -1.61
CA GLU A 91 -33.53 -9.32 -2.22
C GLU A 91 -34.58 -10.43 -2.06
N ASP A 92 -34.17 -11.69 -2.18
CA ASP A 92 -35.00 -12.88 -1.92
C ASP A 92 -35.30 -13.11 -0.42
N GLY A 93 -34.73 -12.31 0.48
CA GLY A 93 -34.88 -12.46 1.93
C GLY A 93 -34.19 -13.68 2.54
N LYS A 94 -33.31 -14.35 1.79
CA LYS A 94 -32.54 -15.52 2.27
C LYS A 94 -31.47 -15.11 3.28
N ILE A 95 -30.92 -13.91 3.14
CA ILE A 95 -29.96 -13.33 4.08
C ILE A 95 -30.37 -11.89 4.44
N PRO A 96 -30.28 -11.47 5.72
CA PRO A 96 -30.49 -10.06 6.07
C PRO A 96 -29.36 -9.17 5.53
N ALA A 97 -29.70 -8.02 4.95
CA ALA A 97 -28.71 -7.05 4.44
C ALA A 97 -27.65 -6.66 5.50
N SER A 98 -28.08 -6.47 6.76
CA SER A 98 -27.21 -6.15 7.89
C SER A 98 -26.19 -7.23 8.24
N ARG A 99 -26.36 -8.46 7.75
CA ARG A 99 -25.44 -9.59 7.96
C ARG A 99 -24.56 -9.89 6.76
N ALA A 100 -24.87 -9.36 5.57
CA ALA A 100 -24.18 -9.70 4.33
C ALA A 100 -22.65 -9.47 4.41
N LYS A 101 -22.21 -8.32 4.94
CA LYS A 101 -20.79 -8.00 5.14
C LYS A 101 -20.10 -8.93 6.15
N GLN A 102 -20.83 -9.43 7.14
CA GLN A 102 -20.30 -10.38 8.13
C GLN A 102 -20.17 -11.78 7.54
N TRP A 103 -21.16 -12.23 6.77
CA TRP A 103 -21.25 -13.58 6.22
C TRP A 103 -20.40 -13.75 4.95
N TYR A 104 -20.22 -12.68 4.17
CA TYR A 104 -19.44 -12.67 2.92
C TYR A 104 -18.37 -11.56 2.94
N PRO A 105 -17.45 -11.56 3.92
CA PRO A 105 -16.52 -10.45 4.14
C PRO A 105 -15.53 -10.21 3.00
N SER A 106 -15.23 -11.23 2.20
CA SER A 106 -14.28 -11.16 1.08
C SER A 106 -14.95 -10.87 -0.27
N GLU A 107 -16.27 -10.86 -0.35
CA GLU A 107 -17.01 -10.79 -1.61
C GLU A 107 -18.00 -9.62 -1.65
N TYR A 108 -18.69 -9.33 -0.55
CA TYR A 108 -19.74 -8.32 -0.51
C TYR A 108 -19.16 -6.91 -0.32
N LEU A 109 -19.49 -5.99 -1.24
CA LEU A 109 -19.34 -4.54 -1.06
C LEU A 109 -20.72 -3.93 -0.79
N GLU A 110 -20.83 -3.01 0.16
CA GLU A 110 -22.05 -2.26 0.42
C GLU A 110 -22.37 -1.35 -0.77
N ARG A 111 -21.37 -0.61 -1.25
CA ARG A 111 -21.46 0.21 -2.46
C ARG A 111 -21.38 -0.65 -3.73
N ARG A 112 -22.13 -0.26 -4.76
CA ARG A 112 -21.98 -0.82 -6.11
C ARG A 112 -20.75 -0.19 -6.77
N LEU A 113 -20.06 -0.96 -7.60
CA LEU A 113 -18.93 -0.50 -8.41
C LEU A 113 -19.22 -0.81 -9.89
N GLN A 114 -18.54 -0.13 -10.80
CA GLN A 114 -18.65 -0.41 -12.24
C GLN A 114 -18.00 -1.76 -12.58
N THR A 115 -18.56 -2.45 -13.57
CA THR A 115 -17.91 -3.62 -14.17
C THR A 115 -16.95 -3.18 -15.26
N VAL A 116 -15.73 -3.70 -15.23
CA VAL A 116 -14.64 -3.38 -16.17
C VAL A 116 -13.94 -4.67 -16.61
N GLU A 117 -13.14 -4.56 -17.68
CA GLU A 117 -12.33 -5.68 -18.18
C GLU A 117 -11.22 -6.06 -17.20
N THR A 118 -10.44 -5.08 -16.74
CA THR A 118 -9.39 -5.26 -15.74
C THR A 118 -9.78 -4.55 -14.45
N GLY A 119 -10.00 -5.33 -13.39
CA GLY A 119 -10.42 -4.79 -12.10
C GLY A 119 -9.27 -4.08 -11.39
N GLY A 120 -9.60 -3.14 -10.52
CA GLY A 120 -8.61 -2.48 -9.69
C GLY A 120 -8.95 -1.02 -9.38
N THR A 121 -8.09 -0.43 -8.57
CA THR A 121 -8.15 0.99 -8.21
C THR A 121 -7.05 1.73 -8.95
N SER A 122 -7.43 2.73 -9.75
CA SER A 122 -6.46 3.57 -10.47
C SER A 122 -5.85 4.64 -9.56
N VAL A 123 -4.65 5.13 -9.92
CA VAL A 123 -4.00 6.26 -9.24
C VAL A 123 -4.88 7.51 -9.26
N LYS A 124 -5.48 7.80 -10.43
CA LYS A 124 -6.47 8.87 -10.60
C LYS A 124 -7.64 8.71 -9.64
N GLY A 125 -8.11 7.47 -9.47
CA GLY A 125 -9.14 7.10 -8.52
C GLY A 125 -8.73 7.41 -7.07
N VAL A 126 -7.54 6.99 -6.65
CA VAL A 126 -7.02 7.29 -5.30
C VAL A 126 -6.99 8.81 -5.04
N VAL A 127 -6.49 9.61 -6.00
CA VAL A 127 -6.45 11.07 -5.87
C VAL A 127 -7.86 11.65 -5.72
N LYS A 128 -8.79 11.24 -6.60
CA LYS A 128 -10.17 11.74 -6.57
C LYS A 128 -10.93 11.31 -5.32
N ALA A 129 -10.68 10.09 -4.83
CA ALA A 129 -11.26 9.63 -3.58
C ALA A 129 -10.73 10.39 -2.37
N CYS A 130 -9.43 10.69 -2.34
CA CYS A 130 -8.82 11.47 -1.28
C CYS A 130 -9.43 12.88 -1.20
N GLU A 131 -9.51 13.56 -2.34
CA GLU A 131 -10.13 14.88 -2.47
C GLU A 131 -11.60 14.87 -2.00
N ARG A 132 -12.41 13.93 -2.51
CA ARG A 132 -13.85 13.86 -2.22
C ARG A 132 -14.17 13.40 -0.80
N ALA A 133 -13.47 12.39 -0.29
CA ALA A 133 -13.72 11.86 1.04
C ALA A 133 -13.32 12.85 2.14
N SER A 134 -12.29 13.66 1.89
CA SER A 134 -11.76 14.63 2.86
C SER A 134 -12.28 16.06 2.68
N ASP A 135 -13.14 16.32 1.69
CA ASP A 135 -13.57 17.68 1.31
C ASP A 135 -12.36 18.61 1.09
N GLY A 136 -11.31 18.09 0.44
CA GLY A 136 -10.06 18.81 0.17
C GLY A 136 -9.16 19.07 1.40
N LEU A 137 -9.46 18.51 2.58
CA LEU A 137 -8.61 18.65 3.76
C LEU A 137 -7.30 17.83 3.67
N VAL A 138 -7.31 16.76 2.89
CA VAL A 138 -6.17 15.88 2.65
C VAL A 138 -5.90 15.80 1.16
N SER A 139 -4.63 15.88 0.79
CA SER A 139 -4.14 15.81 -0.58
C SER A 139 -3.37 14.52 -0.80
N ALA A 140 -3.62 13.87 -1.93
CA ALA A 140 -2.84 12.75 -2.43
C ALA A 140 -2.04 13.22 -3.66
N ILE A 141 -0.72 13.26 -3.53
CA ILE A 141 0.23 13.78 -4.51
C ILE A 141 0.94 12.60 -5.19
N PRO A 142 0.60 12.28 -6.44
CA PRO A 142 1.22 11.17 -7.16
C PRO A 142 2.61 11.53 -7.67
N VAL A 143 3.56 10.65 -7.44
CA VAL A 143 4.95 10.71 -7.92
C VAL A 143 5.22 9.46 -8.75
N PRO A 144 5.13 9.55 -10.08
CA PRO A 144 5.32 8.40 -10.96
C PRO A 144 6.77 7.94 -10.94
N SER A 145 7.03 6.65 -11.13
CA SER A 145 8.40 6.15 -11.14
C SER A 145 9.16 6.48 -12.43
N ILE A 146 8.44 6.49 -13.55
CA ILE A 146 8.91 6.76 -14.91
C ILE A 146 8.13 7.94 -15.49
N ILE A 147 8.81 8.82 -16.23
CA ILE A 147 8.19 9.88 -17.03
C ILE A 147 8.82 9.88 -18.41
N ASP A 148 7.99 9.87 -19.45
CA ASP A 148 8.44 9.89 -20.85
C ASP A 148 9.46 8.78 -21.18
N GLY A 149 9.35 7.62 -20.52
CA GLY A 149 10.25 6.47 -20.69
C GLY A 149 11.53 6.52 -19.84
N GLU A 150 11.76 7.60 -19.10
CA GLU A 150 12.95 7.77 -18.25
C GLU A 150 12.62 7.53 -16.77
N VAL A 151 13.45 6.71 -16.11
CA VAL A 151 13.31 6.44 -14.67
C VAL A 151 13.69 7.69 -13.89
N GLN A 152 12.70 8.35 -13.26
CA GLN A 152 12.98 9.45 -12.34
C GLN A 152 13.18 8.96 -10.90
N LEU A 153 12.48 7.90 -10.49
CA LEU A 153 12.54 7.36 -9.14
C LEU A 153 13.66 6.33 -9.02
N THR A 154 14.91 6.81 -9.10
CA THR A 154 16.09 5.99 -8.85
C THR A 154 16.13 5.51 -7.41
N ARG A 155 16.94 4.47 -7.12
CA ARG A 155 17.08 3.92 -5.76
C ARG A 155 17.46 4.98 -4.72
N ASP A 156 18.41 5.86 -5.06
CA ASP A 156 18.84 6.96 -4.18
C ASP A 156 17.71 7.96 -3.90
N ARG A 157 16.91 8.31 -4.92
CA ARG A 157 15.77 9.22 -4.76
C ARG A 157 14.64 8.55 -3.98
N PHE A 158 14.35 7.29 -4.25
CA PHE A 158 13.38 6.50 -3.51
C PHE A 158 13.76 6.44 -2.01
N GLU A 159 15.01 6.11 -1.70
CA GLU A 159 15.52 6.10 -0.33
C GLU A 159 15.45 7.49 0.30
N THR A 160 15.84 8.54 -0.43
CA THR A 160 15.77 9.94 0.05
C THR A 160 14.34 10.32 0.44
N ILE A 161 13.35 9.99 -0.39
CA ILE A 161 11.93 10.22 -0.10
C ILE A 161 11.54 9.42 1.14
N VAL A 162 11.73 8.10 1.15
CA VAL A 162 11.34 7.24 2.29
C VAL A 162 11.92 7.77 3.60
N ARG A 163 13.20 8.11 3.63
CA ARG A 163 13.85 8.66 4.83
C ARG A 163 13.30 10.01 5.25
N ALA A 164 13.02 10.90 4.32
CA ALA A 164 12.50 12.23 4.64
C ALA A 164 11.14 12.14 5.35
N PHE A 165 10.24 11.26 4.89
CA PHE A 165 8.94 11.04 5.51
C PHE A 165 9.04 10.25 6.82
N LEU A 166 9.88 9.21 6.90
CA LEU A 166 10.04 8.43 8.13
C LEU A 166 10.74 9.21 9.26
N ALA A 167 11.60 10.16 8.92
CA ALA A 167 12.26 11.05 9.88
C ALA A 167 11.42 12.28 10.26
N ASP A 168 10.15 12.35 9.82
CA ASP A 168 9.23 13.47 10.07
C ASP A 168 9.78 14.84 9.60
N LYS A 169 10.65 14.83 8.58
CA LYS A 169 11.13 16.07 7.94
C LYS A 169 10.07 16.66 7.01
N ILE A 170 9.27 15.76 6.40
CA ILE A 170 8.14 16.11 5.56
C ILE A 170 6.90 15.49 6.21
N PRO A 171 5.87 16.29 6.54
CA PRO A 171 4.65 15.77 7.15
C PRO A 171 3.92 14.93 6.10
N GLY A 172 3.60 13.67 6.41
CA GLY A 172 2.88 12.84 5.46
C GLY A 172 3.00 11.35 5.68
N GLN A 173 2.30 10.60 4.83
CA GLN A 173 2.42 9.14 4.72
C GLN A 173 2.66 8.75 3.27
N LEU A 174 3.43 7.67 3.09
CA LEU A 174 3.74 7.13 1.77
C LEU A 174 2.87 5.93 1.48
N MET A 175 2.17 5.98 0.34
CA MET A 175 1.61 4.81 -0.32
C MET A 175 2.53 4.43 -1.47
N ALA A 176 2.87 3.15 -1.60
CA ALA A 176 3.64 2.63 -2.73
C ALA A 176 2.73 1.79 -3.61
N ASN A 177 2.80 2.00 -4.92
CA ASN A 177 2.25 1.10 -5.92
C ASN A 177 3.39 0.35 -6.61
N TYR A 178 3.52 -0.93 -6.32
CA TYR A 178 4.56 -1.79 -6.90
C TYR A 178 3.99 -3.08 -7.46
N ASN A 179 4.70 -3.68 -8.42
CA ASN A 179 4.43 -5.03 -8.87
C ASN A 179 4.89 -6.03 -7.80
N MET A 180 3.98 -6.89 -7.34
CA MET A 180 4.24 -7.85 -6.29
C MET A 180 5.30 -8.90 -6.67
N SER A 181 5.50 -9.15 -7.96
CA SER A 181 6.46 -10.16 -8.46
C SER A 181 7.91 -9.90 -8.03
N HIS A 182 8.25 -8.64 -7.74
CA HIS A 182 9.57 -8.23 -7.28
C HIS A 182 9.76 -8.45 -5.77
N THR A 183 8.69 -8.69 -5.02
CA THR A 183 8.75 -8.72 -3.55
C THR A 183 8.94 -10.13 -3.01
N PHE A 184 9.46 -10.25 -1.79
CA PHE A 184 9.48 -11.53 -1.08
C PHE A 184 8.08 -12.06 -0.90
N ALA A 185 7.90 -13.34 -1.23
CA ALA A 185 6.66 -14.04 -0.97
C ALA A 185 6.43 -14.16 0.55
N PRO A 186 5.25 -13.76 1.05
CA PRO A 186 4.96 -13.85 2.47
C PRO A 186 4.91 -15.32 2.93
N ALA A 187 5.28 -15.54 4.20
CA ALA A 187 5.35 -16.86 4.83
C ALA A 187 4.08 -17.70 4.64
N SER A 188 2.93 -17.02 4.69
CA SER A 188 1.59 -17.59 4.60
C SER A 188 1.27 -18.20 3.24
N LEU A 189 1.96 -17.80 2.17
CA LEU A 189 1.72 -18.30 0.83
C LEU A 189 2.71 -19.40 0.41
N LEU A 190 4.00 -19.28 0.74
CA LEU A 190 5.04 -20.13 0.12
C LEU A 190 6.05 -20.78 1.09
N GLY A 191 5.84 -20.69 2.41
CA GLY A 191 6.48 -21.59 3.38
C GLY A 191 7.34 -20.95 4.47
N HIS A 192 7.78 -21.82 5.39
CA HIS A 192 8.47 -21.56 6.66
C HIS A 192 9.81 -20.79 6.55
N LYS A 193 10.32 -20.51 5.34
CA LYS A 193 11.60 -19.82 5.13
C LYS A 193 11.52 -18.29 5.30
N TYR A 194 10.34 -17.70 5.14
CA TYR A 194 10.15 -16.28 5.40
C TYR A 194 9.69 -16.09 6.85
N ASN A 195 10.65 -15.97 7.77
CA ASN A 195 10.41 -15.73 9.19
C ASN A 195 11.48 -14.78 9.74
N PHE A 196 11.31 -14.27 10.96
CA PHE A 196 12.26 -13.32 11.55
C PHE A 196 13.68 -13.89 11.65
N THR A 197 13.84 -15.14 12.11
CA THR A 197 15.16 -15.79 12.22
C THR A 197 15.87 -15.84 10.87
N SER A 198 15.16 -16.22 9.80
CA SER A 198 15.72 -16.24 8.45
C SER A 198 16.09 -14.83 7.99
N LEU A 199 15.24 -13.83 8.20
CA LEU A 199 15.55 -12.42 7.85
C LEU A 199 16.82 -11.91 8.55
N PHE A 200 17.02 -12.24 9.84
CA PHE A 200 18.21 -11.81 10.57
C PHE A 200 19.48 -12.58 10.18
N THR A 201 19.35 -13.86 9.81
CA THR A 201 20.51 -14.70 9.46
C THR A 201 20.88 -14.66 7.97
N GLN A 202 19.97 -14.20 7.12
CA GLN A 202 20.14 -14.08 5.67
C GLN A 202 19.93 -12.63 5.21
N TRP A 203 20.32 -11.66 6.05
CA TRP A 203 19.97 -10.23 5.91
C TRP A 203 20.33 -9.63 4.54
N ASP A 204 21.52 -9.96 4.03
CA ASP A 204 22.09 -9.54 2.74
C ASP A 204 21.90 -10.56 1.61
N ASN A 205 21.40 -11.76 1.93
CA ASN A 205 21.20 -12.82 0.97
C ASN A 205 19.76 -12.81 0.42
N ILE A 206 19.46 -11.82 -0.43
CA ILE A 206 18.13 -11.63 -1.02
C ILE A 206 17.65 -12.90 -1.74
N ASP A 207 18.55 -13.57 -2.46
CA ASP A 207 18.26 -14.77 -3.26
C ASP A 207 17.89 -16.00 -2.40
N TYR A 208 18.13 -15.95 -1.08
CA TYR A 208 17.65 -16.97 -0.15
C TYR A 208 16.11 -17.01 -0.12
N PHE A 209 15.47 -15.85 -0.26
CA PHE A 209 14.03 -15.71 -0.17
C PHE A 209 13.40 -15.84 -1.55
N ARG A 210 12.32 -16.61 -1.62
CA ARG A 210 11.54 -16.73 -2.84
C ARG A 210 10.77 -15.44 -3.07
N THR A 211 10.81 -14.91 -4.29
CA THR A 211 9.93 -13.81 -4.71
C THR A 211 8.52 -14.31 -4.98
N MET A 212 7.56 -13.39 -4.97
CA MET A 212 6.18 -13.73 -5.24
C MET A 212 5.98 -14.01 -6.73
N ASP A 213 5.24 -15.06 -7.06
CA ASP A 213 4.82 -15.32 -8.44
C ASP A 213 3.41 -14.75 -8.64
N TRP A 214 3.29 -13.43 -8.48
CA TRP A 214 2.03 -12.71 -8.62
C TRP A 214 2.24 -11.39 -9.36
N ASP A 215 1.99 -11.43 -10.66
CA ASP A 215 2.20 -10.30 -11.58
C ASP A 215 1.03 -9.29 -11.53
N ILE A 216 0.89 -8.61 -10.39
CA ILE A 216 -0.11 -7.56 -10.18
C ILE A 216 0.49 -6.32 -9.52
N GLY A 217 -0.04 -5.15 -9.90
CA GLY A 217 0.20 -3.91 -9.16
C GLY A 217 -0.58 -3.91 -7.84
N HIS A 218 0.08 -3.52 -6.75
CA HIS A 218 -0.51 -3.52 -5.41
C HIS A 218 -0.22 -2.21 -4.68
N PHE A 219 -1.21 -1.69 -3.94
CA PHE A 219 -1.03 -0.50 -3.10
C PHE A 219 -0.88 -0.89 -1.65
N THR A 220 0.23 -0.46 -1.04
CA THR A 220 0.48 -0.59 0.41
C THR A 220 1.01 0.73 0.97
N SER A 221 1.15 0.84 2.29
CA SER A 221 1.87 1.97 2.89
C SER A 221 3.14 1.54 3.62
N ILE A 222 4.09 2.47 3.71
CA ILE A 222 5.38 2.27 4.38
C ILE A 222 5.25 2.76 5.82
N ALA A 223 5.43 1.86 6.79
CA ALA A 223 5.35 2.15 8.23
C ALA A 223 6.70 2.50 8.87
N GLY A 224 7.80 2.09 8.25
CA GLY A 224 9.12 2.23 8.85
C GLY A 224 10.21 1.60 7.99
N ILE A 225 11.43 1.68 8.50
CA ILE A 225 12.63 1.08 7.91
C ILE A 225 13.49 0.47 9.01
N ILE A 226 14.09 -0.67 8.71
CA ILE A 226 15.00 -1.40 9.56
C ILE A 226 16.35 -1.53 8.85
N SER A 227 17.42 -1.17 9.55
CA SER A 227 18.79 -1.30 9.08
C SER A 227 19.64 -2.02 10.12
N ARG A 228 20.70 -2.68 9.67
CA ARG A 228 21.65 -3.36 10.53
C ARG A 228 23.05 -2.81 10.27
N GLU A 229 23.79 -2.49 11.33
CA GLU A 229 25.16 -1.98 11.20
C GLU A 229 26.04 -2.96 10.42
N GLY A 230 26.85 -2.43 9.49
CA GLY A 230 27.73 -3.21 8.63
C GLY A 230 27.05 -3.84 7.40
N TYR A 231 25.76 -3.59 7.19
CA TYR A 231 25.01 -4.08 6.03
C TYR A 231 24.42 -2.93 5.22
N GLU A 232 24.60 -2.97 3.90
CA GLU A 232 23.97 -2.02 2.98
C GLU A 232 22.48 -2.29 2.82
N GLN A 233 22.06 -3.57 2.89
CA GLN A 233 20.66 -3.94 2.74
C GLN A 233 19.80 -3.41 3.88
N GLN A 234 18.66 -2.83 3.51
CA GLN A 234 17.66 -2.31 4.44
C GLN A 234 16.28 -2.86 4.11
N TYR A 235 15.43 -2.91 5.13
CA TYR A 235 14.10 -3.49 5.02
C TYR A 235 13.05 -2.46 5.37
N LEU A 236 12.08 -2.27 4.48
CA LEU A 236 10.89 -1.49 4.74
C LEU A 236 9.89 -2.31 5.54
N VAL A 237 9.28 -1.68 6.54
CA VAL A 237 8.10 -2.22 7.23
C VAL A 237 6.88 -1.84 6.41
N ILE A 238 6.29 -2.80 5.72
CA ILE A 238 5.12 -2.58 4.85
C ILE A 238 3.83 -2.90 5.61
N ARG A 239 2.81 -2.04 5.48
CA ARG A 239 1.43 -2.27 5.90
C ARG A 239 0.61 -2.73 4.70
N ASP A 240 0.40 -4.02 4.61
CA ASP A 240 -0.34 -4.65 3.51
C ASP A 240 -1.85 -4.71 3.79
N SER A 241 -2.63 -4.53 2.75
CA SER A 241 -4.07 -4.74 2.76
C SER A 241 -4.51 -6.20 3.03
N TYR A 242 -3.65 -7.18 2.76
CA TYR A 242 -3.84 -8.58 3.16
C TYR A 242 -3.23 -8.83 4.55
N LYS A 243 -4.07 -8.93 5.59
CA LYS A 243 -3.67 -9.23 6.97
C LYS A 243 -3.03 -10.61 7.11
N THR A 244 -3.32 -11.51 6.17
CA THR A 244 -2.66 -12.82 6.11
C THR A 244 -1.19 -12.72 5.70
N PHE A 245 -0.70 -11.59 5.17
CA PHE A 245 0.71 -11.44 4.80
C PHE A 245 1.57 -11.09 6.00
N GLY A 246 2.70 -11.80 6.13
CA GLY A 246 3.64 -11.62 7.24
C GLY A 246 2.99 -11.78 8.62
N TRP A 247 3.14 -10.76 9.46
CA TRP A 247 2.66 -10.71 10.83
C TRP A 247 1.46 -9.76 10.94
N ASN A 248 0.27 -10.28 10.65
CA ASN A 248 -0.99 -9.51 10.64
C ASN A 248 -1.00 -8.35 9.64
N GLY A 249 -0.47 -8.59 8.44
CA GLY A 249 -0.34 -7.66 7.33
C GLY A 249 0.88 -6.74 7.44
N TYR A 250 1.72 -6.91 8.47
CA TYR A 250 3.04 -6.31 8.50
C TYR A 250 4.08 -7.27 7.94
N HIS A 251 4.90 -6.82 7.01
CA HIS A 251 5.99 -7.64 6.46
C HIS A 251 7.20 -6.78 6.08
N LEU A 252 8.38 -7.42 6.04
CA LEU A 252 9.66 -6.77 5.81
C LEU A 252 10.14 -7.01 4.38
N GLN A 253 10.18 -5.96 3.57
CA GLN A 253 10.62 -6.07 2.19
C GLN A 253 11.93 -5.31 1.98
N PRO A 254 12.91 -5.88 1.27
CA PRO A 254 14.10 -5.15 0.87
C PRO A 254 13.73 -3.83 0.19
N LEU A 255 14.36 -2.73 0.61
CA LEU A 255 14.13 -1.41 0.03
C LEU A 255 14.37 -1.44 -1.50
N SER A 256 15.45 -2.11 -1.91
CA SER A 256 15.80 -2.34 -3.31
C SER A 256 14.68 -3.02 -4.08
N LEU A 257 14.12 -4.12 -3.57
CA LEU A 257 13.05 -4.86 -4.25
C LEU A 257 11.74 -4.07 -4.35
N ILE A 258 11.39 -3.28 -3.32
CA ILE A 258 10.25 -2.36 -3.41
C ILE A 258 10.50 -1.28 -4.47
N CYS A 259 11.70 -0.69 -4.48
CA CYS A 259 12.06 0.28 -5.52
C CYS A 259 11.95 -0.34 -6.92
N ASP A 260 12.51 -1.52 -7.13
CA ASP A 260 12.47 -2.22 -8.42
C ASP A 260 11.03 -2.54 -8.83
N GLY A 261 10.15 -2.95 -7.90
CA GLY A 261 8.73 -3.17 -8.17
C GLY A 261 7.91 -1.89 -8.39
N VAL A 262 8.32 -0.76 -7.81
CA VAL A 262 7.71 0.56 -8.06
C VAL A 262 8.13 1.07 -9.45
N VAL A 263 9.40 0.92 -9.83
CA VAL A 263 9.90 1.33 -11.16
C VAL A 263 9.36 0.42 -12.26
N ARG A 264 9.41 -0.90 -12.05
CA ARG A 264 8.85 -1.95 -12.91
C ARG A 264 9.12 -1.72 -14.40
N GLU A 265 10.37 -1.45 -14.76
CA GLU A 265 10.80 -1.08 -16.13
C GLU A 265 10.37 -2.08 -17.22
N GLU A 266 10.24 -3.36 -16.87
CA GLU A 266 9.85 -4.44 -17.78
C GLU A 266 8.33 -4.67 -17.84
N ASP A 267 7.56 -3.99 -16.97
CA ASP A 267 6.10 -4.06 -16.94
C ASP A 267 5.51 -3.05 -17.94
N HIS A 268 4.37 -3.40 -18.53
CA HIS A 268 3.61 -2.52 -19.41
C HIS A 268 2.73 -1.54 -18.63
N ARG A 269 2.64 -1.71 -17.31
CA ARG A 269 1.94 -0.85 -16.36
C ARG A 269 2.98 -0.06 -15.59
N ASP A 270 2.68 1.20 -15.29
CA ASP A 270 3.54 2.07 -14.51
C ASP A 270 3.30 1.89 -12.99
N GLY A 271 4.31 2.27 -12.20
CA GLY A 271 4.22 2.36 -10.75
C GLY A 271 4.58 3.75 -10.24
N GLY A 272 4.57 3.89 -8.91
CA GLY A 272 4.91 5.15 -8.28
C GLY A 272 4.65 5.18 -6.80
N LEU A 273 4.88 6.36 -6.21
CA LEU A 273 4.49 6.69 -4.85
C LEU A 273 3.29 7.64 -4.87
N ILE A 274 2.41 7.52 -3.89
CA ILE A 274 1.42 8.56 -3.59
C ILE A 274 1.74 9.08 -2.20
N ILE A 275 2.05 10.37 -2.13
CA ILE A 275 2.29 11.10 -0.90
C ILE A 275 0.93 11.60 -0.40
N VAL A 276 0.50 11.14 0.78
CA VAL A 276 -0.77 11.55 1.40
C VAL A 276 -0.46 12.51 2.55
N VAL A 277 -0.98 13.74 2.47
CA VAL A 277 -0.66 14.83 3.40
C VAL A 277 -1.88 15.69 3.71
N PRO A 278 -1.93 16.38 4.88
CA PRO A 278 -2.85 17.48 5.05
C PRO A 278 -2.65 18.51 3.92
N ASN A 279 -3.72 19.06 3.37
CA ASN A 279 -3.64 19.99 2.24
C ASN A 279 -2.79 21.23 2.57
N SER A 280 -2.73 21.64 3.84
CA SER A 280 -1.86 22.73 4.31
C SER A 280 -0.37 22.45 4.17
N ALA A 281 0.04 21.21 3.92
CA ALA A 281 1.44 20.81 3.75
C ALA A 281 1.82 20.51 2.30
N THR A 282 0.91 20.70 1.34
CA THR A 282 1.18 20.42 -0.08
C THR A 282 2.35 21.23 -0.60
N ASP A 283 2.46 22.53 -0.27
CA ASP A 283 3.56 23.38 -0.73
C ASP A 283 4.93 22.85 -0.25
N THR A 284 5.03 22.45 1.03
CA THR A 284 6.27 21.84 1.58
C THR A 284 6.66 20.56 0.86
N VAL A 285 5.68 19.72 0.47
CA VAL A 285 5.97 18.51 -0.31
C VAL A 285 6.46 18.87 -1.71
N MET A 286 5.81 19.85 -2.37
CA MET A 286 6.18 20.26 -3.72
C MET A 286 7.58 20.85 -3.77
N GLU A 287 7.94 21.71 -2.80
CA GLU A 287 9.30 22.25 -2.63
C GLU A 287 10.32 21.14 -2.43
N PHE A 288 10.05 20.17 -1.54
CA PHE A 288 10.93 19.03 -1.32
C PHE A 288 11.13 18.19 -2.59
N LEU A 289 10.06 17.90 -3.33
CA LEU A 289 10.14 17.14 -4.57
C LEU A 289 10.94 17.89 -5.65
N GLU A 290 10.77 19.21 -5.74
CA GLU A 290 11.57 20.06 -6.65
C GLU A 290 13.06 20.02 -6.30
N GLU A 291 13.43 20.12 -5.02
CA GLU A 291 14.82 20.04 -4.55
C GLU A 291 15.51 18.74 -4.97
N ILE A 292 14.79 17.62 -4.95
CA ILE A 292 15.31 16.31 -5.37
C ILE A 292 15.07 16.02 -6.87
N ASN A 293 14.62 17.02 -7.64
CA ASN A 293 14.34 16.97 -9.07
C ASN A 293 13.31 15.89 -9.46
N MET A 294 12.25 15.78 -8.66
CA MET A 294 11.13 14.88 -8.89
C MET A 294 9.92 15.65 -9.42
N LYS A 295 9.26 15.07 -10.41
CA LYS A 295 8.00 15.59 -10.96
C LYS A 295 6.82 14.79 -10.42
N THR A 296 5.72 15.48 -10.19
CA THR A 296 4.43 14.87 -9.86
C THR A 296 3.62 14.62 -11.12
N GLY A 297 2.69 13.66 -11.06
CA GLY A 297 1.86 13.32 -12.20
C GLY A 297 1.15 11.99 -12.04
N LEU A 298 0.00 11.85 -12.71
CA LEU A 298 -0.67 10.56 -12.78
C LEU A 298 0.14 9.59 -13.64
N TRP A 299 0.02 8.30 -13.35
CA TRP A 299 0.52 7.20 -14.18
C TRP A 299 -0.58 6.16 -14.41
N ASP A 300 -0.36 5.26 -15.36
CA ASP A 300 -1.27 4.16 -15.64
C ASP A 300 -0.80 2.87 -14.96
N ASN A 301 -1.45 2.50 -13.85
CA ASN A 301 -1.16 1.25 -13.15
C ASN A 301 -1.90 0.03 -13.72
N GLY A 302 -2.48 0.13 -14.91
CA GLY A 302 -3.27 -0.92 -15.57
C GLY A 302 -4.68 -1.09 -15.04
N SER A 303 -5.13 -0.20 -14.15
CA SER A 303 -6.50 -0.17 -13.62
C SER A 303 -7.25 1.04 -14.17
N PRO A 304 -8.46 0.88 -14.73
CA PRO A 304 -9.25 1.99 -15.23
C PRO A 304 -9.81 2.86 -14.09
N TYR A 305 -10.05 4.13 -14.37
CA TYR A 305 -10.88 4.99 -13.52
C TYR A 305 -12.34 4.88 -13.98
N ALA A 306 -13.17 4.17 -13.22
CA ALA A 306 -14.56 3.85 -13.58
C ALA A 306 -15.55 4.29 -12.49
N PRO A 307 -15.72 5.61 -12.27
CA PRO A 307 -16.74 6.09 -11.34
C PRO A 307 -18.14 5.65 -11.79
N LEU A 308 -19.02 5.35 -10.84
CA LEU A 308 -20.44 5.30 -11.16
C LEU A 308 -20.85 6.67 -11.70
N GLN A 309 -21.62 6.69 -12.80
CA GLN A 309 -22.23 7.94 -13.24
C GLN A 309 -23.24 8.32 -12.16
N ASP A 310 -23.14 9.55 -11.65
CA ASP A 310 -24.21 10.12 -10.87
C ASP A 310 -25.44 10.15 -11.79
N ASN A 311 -26.47 9.38 -11.45
CA ASN A 311 -27.76 9.57 -12.09
C ASN A 311 -28.21 10.98 -11.70
N GLU A 312 -28.18 11.92 -12.65
CA GLU A 312 -28.93 13.18 -12.56
C GLU A 312 -30.42 12.92 -12.32
#